data_AF-A0A377GUP2-F1
#
_entry.id   AF-A0A377GUP2-F1
#
_cell.length_a   1.000
_cell.length_b   1.000
_cell.length_c   1.000
_cell.angle_alpha   90.00
_cell.angle_beta   90.00
_cell.angle_gamma   90.00
#
_symmetry.space_group_name_H-M   'P 1'
#
loop_
_entity.id
_entity.type
_entity.pdbx_description
1 polymer ?
#
loop_
_entity_poly.entity_id
_entity_poly.type
_entity_poly.pdbx_seq_one_letter_code
_entity_poly.pdbx_strand_id
1 'polypeptide(L)'
;MIFMKKNRGFSLLEVIFTLGLLSIFSALIFPLLKISNDLSTSLMNQSLFEKDTVKLLSLIEKSIDNSQIAPINYIGKEYLENAAIVLNYNKEIQLGLTEDFFKKKTNRGNTLFLELPTSDGKNIFYFFVIFRFYLGKLQVIECKNYNNIVYVENSNSIADNIHGYFEKTTTGIIINIEILNNDLSKVRSLKGYENFKK
;
A
#
# COMPACT_ATOMS: atom_id res chain seq x y z
N MET A 1 44.01 -35.86 -57.76
CA MET A 1 42.92 -35.89 -56.76
C MET A 1 43.49 -36.42 -55.46
N ILE A 2 43.43 -35.62 -54.39
CA ILE A 2 43.23 -35.95 -52.96
C ILE A 2 43.57 -34.66 -52.20
N PHE A 3 42.54 -33.90 -51.84
CA PHE A 3 42.63 -32.85 -50.82
C PHE A 3 42.70 -33.56 -49.46
N MET A 4 43.89 -33.71 -48.88
CA MET A 4 44.01 -34.18 -47.50
C MET A 4 43.55 -33.08 -46.55
N LYS A 5 42.38 -33.27 -45.94
CA LYS A 5 41.85 -32.44 -44.86
C LYS A 5 42.76 -32.59 -43.64
N LYS A 6 43.56 -31.56 -43.33
CA LYS A 6 44.52 -31.58 -42.22
C LYS A 6 43.76 -31.37 -40.89
N ASN A 7 43.31 -32.46 -40.27
CA ASN A 7 42.83 -32.44 -38.88
C ASN A 7 44.03 -32.14 -37.97
N ARG A 8 44.24 -30.88 -37.61
CA ARG A 8 45.22 -30.50 -36.59
C ARG A 8 44.57 -30.71 -35.21
N GLY A 9 45.07 -31.69 -34.46
CA GLY A 9 44.75 -31.82 -33.03
C GLY A 9 45.45 -30.73 -32.23
N PHE A 10 44.83 -30.33 -31.11
CA PHE A 10 45.43 -29.39 -30.17
C PHE A 10 46.62 -30.01 -29.43
N SER A 11 47.67 -29.22 -29.16
CA SER A 11 48.77 -29.68 -28.31
C SER A 11 48.33 -29.71 -26.84
N LEU A 12 48.94 -30.59 -26.03
CA LEU A 12 48.65 -30.69 -24.59
C LEU A 12 48.81 -29.33 -23.88
N LEU A 13 49.81 -28.54 -24.28
CA LEU A 13 50.07 -27.21 -23.73
C LEU A 13 48.95 -26.21 -24.07
N GLU A 14 48.44 -26.26 -25.30
CA GLU A 14 47.32 -25.41 -25.74
C GLU A 14 46.04 -25.76 -25.00
N VAL A 15 45.81 -27.05 -24.72
CA VAL A 15 44.67 -27.52 -23.90
C VAL A 15 44.78 -27.02 -22.46
N ILE A 16 45.97 -27.07 -21.85
CA ILE A 16 46.20 -26.57 -20.49
C ILE A 16 45.99 -25.05 -20.41
N PHE A 17 46.54 -24.29 -21.36
CA PHE A 17 46.37 -22.84 -21.40
C PHE A 17 44.90 -22.44 -21.59
N THR A 18 44.19 -23.10 -22.50
CA THR A 18 42.78 -22.82 -22.77
C THR A 18 41.90 -23.17 -21.57
N LEU A 19 42.11 -24.31 -20.91
CA LEU A 19 41.42 -24.68 -19.67
C LEU A 19 41.69 -23.70 -18.52
N GLY A 20 42.94 -23.24 -18.37
CA GLY A 20 43.32 -22.25 -17.38
C GLY A 20 42.61 -20.91 -17.59
N LEU A 21 42.61 -20.41 -18.82
CA LEU A 21 41.87 -19.20 -19.21
C LEU A 21 40.38 -19.35 -18.97
N LEU A 22 39.79 -20.47 -19.37
CA LEU A 22 38.35 -20.75 -19.22
C LEU A 22 37.95 -20.82 -17.74
N SER A 23 38.83 -21.35 -16.88
CA SER A 23 38.64 -21.37 -15.43
C SER A 23 38.69 -19.98 -14.81
N ILE A 24 39.64 -19.13 -15.22
CA ILE A 24 39.75 -17.73 -14.77
C ILE A 24 38.53 -16.92 -15.22
N PHE A 25 38.14 -17.05 -16.50
CA PHE A 25 36.94 -16.40 -17.02
C PHE A 25 35.68 -16.86 -16.31
N SER A 26 35.53 -18.16 -16.07
CA SER A 26 34.39 -18.70 -15.32
C SER A 26 34.34 -18.15 -13.89
N ALA A 27 35.48 -18.13 -13.20
CA ALA A 27 35.58 -17.61 -11.83
C ALA A 27 35.22 -16.12 -11.72
N LEU A 28 35.41 -15.34 -12.79
CA LEU A 28 35.00 -13.93 -12.84
C LEU A 28 33.53 -13.76 -13.27
N ILE A 29 33.08 -14.52 -14.26
CA ILE A 29 31.75 -14.39 -14.86
C ILE A 29 30.66 -14.87 -13.90
N PHE A 30 30.85 -16.00 -13.20
CA PHE A 30 29.80 -16.56 -12.33
C PHE A 30 29.41 -15.62 -11.17
N PRO A 31 30.34 -15.01 -10.41
CA PRO A 31 29.99 -14.03 -9.39
C PRO A 31 29.29 -12.79 -9.96
N LEU A 32 29.72 -12.30 -11.12
CA LEU A 32 29.10 -11.14 -11.79
C LEU A 32 27.66 -11.43 -12.21
N LEU A 33 27.40 -12.62 -12.78
CA LEU A 33 26.06 -13.07 -13.13
C LEU A 33 25.16 -13.20 -11.90
N LYS A 34 25.71 -13.72 -10.79
CA LYS A 34 24.98 -13.84 -9.53
C LYS A 34 24.57 -12.46 -8.98
N ILE A 35 25.51 -11.52 -8.89
CA ILE A 35 25.25 -10.15 -8.42
C ILE A 35 24.22 -9.45 -9.32
N SER A 36 24.34 -9.60 -10.64
CA SER A 36 23.39 -9.03 -11.59
C SER A 36 21.97 -9.59 -11.41
N ASN A 37 21.85 -10.90 -11.18
CA ASN A 37 20.55 -11.55 -10.97
C ASN A 37 19.91 -11.12 -9.64
N ASP A 38 20.71 -11.07 -8.57
CA ASP A 38 20.26 -10.62 -7.25
C ASP A 38 19.79 -9.15 -7.29
N LEU A 39 20.54 -8.29 -7.98
CA LEU A 39 20.18 -6.89 -8.20
C LEU A 39 18.90 -6.75 -9.03
N SER A 40 18.78 -7.49 -10.14
CA SER A 40 17.58 -7.47 -10.99
C SER A 40 16.33 -7.91 -10.23
N THR A 41 16.45 -8.95 -9.41
CA THR A 41 15.35 -9.46 -8.59
C THR A 41 14.95 -8.43 -7.52
N SER A 42 15.93 -7.80 -6.87
CA SER A 42 15.70 -6.73 -5.90
C SER A 42 14.99 -5.52 -6.52
N LEU A 43 15.44 -5.07 -7.70
CA LEU A 43 14.82 -3.95 -8.44
C LEU A 43 13.40 -4.29 -8.90
N MET A 44 13.16 -5.52 -9.37
CA MET A 44 11.83 -5.97 -9.79
C MET A 44 10.86 -6.01 -8.61
N ASN A 45 11.28 -6.58 -7.47
CA ASN A 45 10.50 -6.62 -6.23
C ASN A 45 10.21 -5.21 -5.71
N GLN A 46 11.19 -4.31 -5.74
CA GLN A 46 11.00 -2.91 -5.40
C GLN A 46 9.95 -2.28 -6.33
N SER A 47 10.02 -2.49 -7.65
CA SER A 47 9.04 -1.92 -8.59
C SER A 47 7.61 -2.43 -8.36
N LEU A 48 7.44 -3.70 -8.01
CA LEU A 48 6.13 -4.29 -7.70
C LEU A 48 5.57 -3.68 -6.42
N PHE A 49 6.40 -3.59 -5.40
CA PHE A 49 6.07 -2.94 -4.14
C PHE A 49 5.69 -1.46 -4.33
N GLU A 50 6.43 -0.73 -5.18
CA GLU A 50 6.14 0.65 -5.52
C GLU A 50 4.78 0.80 -6.21
N LYS A 51 4.45 -0.09 -7.15
CA LYS A 51 3.15 -0.11 -7.82
C LYS A 51 2.01 -0.35 -6.84
N ASP A 52 2.16 -1.30 -5.91
CA ASP A 52 1.08 -1.64 -5.00
C ASP A 52 0.85 -0.55 -3.94
N THR A 53 1.91 0.11 -3.49
CA THR A 53 1.82 1.21 -2.52
C THR A 53 1.24 2.48 -3.11
N VAL A 54 1.55 2.79 -4.38
CA VAL A 54 0.87 3.87 -5.13
C VAL A 54 -0.61 3.55 -5.31
N LYS A 55 -0.97 2.29 -5.56
CA LYS A 55 -2.40 1.88 -5.63
C LYS A 55 -3.11 2.10 -4.29
N LEU A 56 -2.48 1.78 -3.15
CA LEU A 56 -3.06 2.01 -1.82
C LEU A 56 -3.39 3.49 -1.60
N LEU A 57 -2.43 4.37 -1.90
CA LEU A 57 -2.65 5.82 -1.80
C LEU A 57 -3.79 6.27 -2.71
N SER A 58 -3.77 5.84 -3.97
CA SER A 58 -4.81 6.18 -4.95
C SER A 58 -6.20 5.68 -4.55
N LEU A 59 -6.28 4.54 -3.85
CA LEU A 59 -7.54 3.98 -3.36
C LEU A 59 -8.11 4.86 -2.25
N ILE A 60 -7.28 5.31 -1.31
CA ILE A 60 -7.69 6.23 -0.24
C ILE A 60 -8.13 7.57 -0.83
N GLU A 61 -7.33 8.15 -1.74
CA GLU A 61 -7.66 9.41 -2.44
C GLU A 61 -8.99 9.29 -3.17
N LYS A 62 -9.17 8.23 -3.98
CA LYS A 62 -10.43 7.97 -4.68
C LYS A 62 -11.61 7.79 -3.73
N SER A 63 -11.42 7.17 -2.56
CA SER A 63 -12.48 7.07 -1.54
C SER A 63 -12.83 8.44 -0.95
N ILE A 64 -11.85 9.32 -0.71
CA ILE A 64 -12.12 10.67 -0.23
C ILE A 64 -12.85 11.48 -1.30
N ASP A 65 -12.40 11.47 -2.56
CA ASP A 65 -13.09 12.17 -3.65
C ASP A 65 -14.54 11.69 -3.79
N ASN A 66 -14.78 10.39 -3.71
CA ASN A 66 -16.13 9.84 -3.84
C ASN A 66 -17.00 10.00 -2.58
N SER A 67 -16.45 10.52 -1.48
CA SER A 67 -17.21 10.68 -0.25
C SER A 67 -18.30 11.75 -0.39
N GLN A 68 -19.48 11.46 0.16
CA GLN A 68 -20.64 12.35 0.13
C GLN A 68 -21.45 12.24 1.40
N ILE A 69 -21.98 13.39 1.87
CA ILE A 69 -22.78 13.43 3.09
C ILE A 69 -24.08 12.67 2.84
N ALA A 70 -24.21 11.53 3.51
CA ALA A 70 -25.36 10.67 3.44
C ALA A 70 -26.60 11.34 4.06
N PRO A 71 -27.80 11.22 3.49
CA PRO A 71 -29.04 11.77 4.06
C PRO A 71 -29.59 10.94 5.24
N ILE A 72 -28.81 9.99 5.78
CA ILE A 72 -29.19 9.11 6.89
C ILE A 72 -28.70 9.66 8.24
N ASN A 73 -29.39 9.39 9.34
CA ASN A 73 -28.94 9.80 10.67
C ASN A 73 -28.22 8.66 11.40
N TYR A 74 -27.22 9.00 12.21
CA TYR A 74 -26.53 8.05 13.09
C TYR A 74 -25.76 8.77 14.21
N ILE A 75 -25.45 8.05 15.29
CA ILE A 75 -24.63 8.53 16.40
C ILE A 75 -23.27 8.95 15.88
N GLY A 76 -22.93 10.23 16.04
CA GLY A 76 -21.63 10.77 15.61
C GLY A 76 -21.67 11.57 14.31
N LYS A 77 -22.81 11.63 13.63
CA LYS A 77 -22.97 12.41 12.40
C LYS A 77 -22.68 13.90 12.57
N GLU A 78 -22.94 14.45 13.75
CA GLU A 78 -22.63 15.84 14.11
C GLU A 78 -21.12 16.20 14.07
N TYR A 79 -20.24 15.19 14.19
CA TYR A 79 -18.78 15.40 14.12
C TYR A 79 -18.26 15.40 12.67
N LEU A 80 -19.08 14.96 11.72
CA LEU A 80 -18.79 14.87 10.30
C LEU A 80 -18.73 16.25 9.65
N GLU A 81 -17.68 16.52 8.89
CA GLU A 81 -17.68 17.68 7.98
C GLU A 81 -17.07 17.24 6.66
N ASN A 82 -17.73 17.59 5.55
CA ASN A 82 -17.37 17.19 4.19
C ASN A 82 -17.25 15.66 4.03
N ALA A 83 -18.23 14.93 4.57
CA ALA A 83 -18.30 13.46 4.48
C ALA A 83 -17.10 12.70 5.10
N ALA A 84 -16.24 13.38 5.87
CA ALA A 84 -15.04 12.78 6.45
C ALA A 84 -14.77 13.21 7.90
N ILE A 85 -14.26 12.27 8.70
CA ILE A 85 -13.77 12.51 10.07
C ILE A 85 -12.37 11.93 10.20
N VAL A 86 -11.42 12.76 10.63
CA VAL A 86 -10.11 12.29 11.08
C VAL A 86 -10.16 12.08 12.59
N LEU A 87 -9.72 10.91 13.03
CA LEU A 87 -9.82 10.41 14.40
C LEU A 87 -8.44 9.93 14.87
N ASN A 88 -8.14 10.13 16.15
CA ASN A 88 -7.01 9.46 16.80
C ASN A 88 -7.55 8.34 17.69
N TYR A 89 -7.46 7.12 17.21
CA TYR A 89 -8.04 5.95 17.87
C TYR A 89 -7.04 4.79 17.92
N ASN A 90 -6.49 4.54 19.11
CA ASN A 90 -5.44 3.54 19.36
C ASN A 90 -5.94 2.29 20.11
N LYS A 91 -7.25 2.06 20.11
CA LYS A 91 -7.89 0.88 20.74
C LYS A 91 -8.54 0.00 19.68
N GLU A 92 -8.93 -1.22 20.02
CA GLU A 92 -9.76 -2.00 19.10
C GLU A 92 -11.09 -1.29 18.84
N ILE A 93 -11.53 -1.34 17.59
CA ILE A 93 -12.81 -0.77 17.17
C ILE A 93 -13.88 -1.81 17.52
N GLN A 94 -14.88 -1.38 18.30
CA GLN A 94 -15.99 -2.22 18.72
C GLN A 94 -16.95 -2.46 17.56
N LEU A 95 -17.77 -3.52 17.66
CA LEU A 95 -18.76 -3.87 16.64
C LEU A 95 -19.72 -2.72 16.33
N GLY A 96 -20.17 -1.97 17.34
CA GLY A 96 -20.96 -0.75 17.17
C GLY A 96 -20.14 0.47 17.53
N LEU A 97 -20.11 1.47 16.65
CA LEU A 97 -19.41 2.72 16.90
C LEU A 97 -20.24 3.60 17.85
N THR A 98 -19.68 3.89 19.01
CA THR A 98 -20.30 4.72 20.03
C THR A 98 -19.97 6.20 19.82
N GLU A 99 -20.68 7.09 20.51
CA GLU A 99 -20.36 8.52 20.49
C GLU A 99 -18.91 8.79 20.94
N ASP A 100 -18.38 8.00 21.89
CA ASP A 100 -17.00 8.12 22.36
C ASP A 100 -15.96 7.85 21.27
N PHE A 101 -16.29 7.02 20.28
CA PHE A 101 -15.45 6.82 19.10
C PHE A 101 -15.35 8.12 18.29
N PHE A 102 -16.49 8.75 17.98
CA PHE A 102 -16.55 9.98 17.18
C PHE A 102 -16.01 11.22 17.91
N LYS A 103 -16.13 11.27 19.25
CA LYS A 103 -15.51 12.31 20.10
C LYS A 103 -13.99 12.35 20.02
N LYS A 104 -13.34 11.32 19.47
CA LYS A 104 -11.88 11.32 19.20
C LYS A 104 -11.50 12.07 17.92
N LYS A 105 -12.42 12.88 17.36
CA LYS A 105 -12.16 13.81 16.27
C LYS A 105 -10.94 14.68 16.56
N THR A 106 -10.10 14.81 15.55
CA THR A 106 -8.86 15.59 15.58
C THR A 106 -8.56 16.07 14.17
N ASN A 107 -7.76 17.12 14.05
CA ASN A 107 -7.25 17.53 12.75
C ASN A 107 -6.18 16.57 12.22
N ARG A 108 -5.48 15.84 13.10
CA ARG A 108 -4.47 14.85 12.70
C ARG A 108 -4.57 13.59 13.53
N GLY A 109 -4.68 12.44 12.86
CA GLY A 109 -4.94 11.16 13.51
C GLY A 109 -4.61 9.96 12.62
N ASN A 110 -4.65 8.76 13.20
CA ASN A 110 -4.33 7.51 12.53
C ASN A 110 -5.53 6.85 11.84
N THR A 111 -6.72 7.43 11.99
CA THR A 111 -7.98 6.83 11.53
C THR A 111 -8.76 7.86 10.72
N LEU A 112 -9.28 7.44 9.57
CA LEU A 112 -10.12 8.24 8.68
C LEU A 112 -11.44 7.51 8.47
N PHE A 113 -12.53 8.15 8.85
CA PHE A 113 -13.90 7.69 8.62
C PHE A 113 -14.51 8.46 7.46
N LEU A 114 -15.13 7.75 6.50
CA LEU A 114 -15.75 8.31 5.31
C LEU A 114 -17.16 7.79 5.10
N GLU A 115 -18.02 8.64 4.56
CA GLU A 115 -19.33 8.27 4.02
C GLU A 115 -19.26 8.08 2.51
N LEU A 116 -19.65 6.92 2.01
CA LEU A 116 -19.58 6.60 0.59
C LEU A 116 -20.98 6.25 0.03
N PRO A 117 -21.44 6.94 -1.01
CA PRO A 117 -22.59 6.52 -1.78
C PRO A 117 -22.23 5.32 -2.67
N THR A 118 -23.13 4.36 -2.76
CA THR A 118 -23.11 3.24 -3.72
C THR A 118 -24.45 3.18 -4.42
N SER A 119 -24.47 2.74 -5.68
CA SER A 119 -25.72 2.58 -6.43
C SER A 119 -25.80 1.20 -7.06
N ASP A 120 -26.98 0.59 -6.98
CA ASP A 120 -27.33 -0.62 -7.73
C ASP A 120 -27.98 -0.29 -9.10
N GLY A 121 -27.92 0.97 -9.53
CA GLY A 121 -28.56 1.49 -10.74
C GLY A 121 -30.02 1.91 -10.57
N LYS A 122 -30.66 1.60 -9.44
CA LYS A 122 -32.04 2.03 -9.12
C LYS A 122 -32.11 2.89 -7.87
N ASN A 123 -31.34 2.54 -6.86
CA ASN A 123 -31.27 3.20 -5.57
C ASN A 123 -29.83 3.64 -5.29
N ILE A 124 -29.70 4.63 -4.40
CA ILE A 124 -28.43 5.02 -3.81
C ILE A 124 -28.47 4.55 -2.35
N PHE A 125 -27.51 3.73 -1.96
CA PHE A 125 -27.26 3.33 -0.58
C PHE A 125 -26.01 4.02 -0.07
N TYR A 126 -25.87 4.09 1.25
CA TYR A 126 -24.69 4.67 1.87
C TYR A 126 -24.07 3.65 2.80
N PHE A 127 -22.77 3.46 2.64
CA PHE A 127 -21.93 2.66 3.51
C PHE A 127 -20.82 3.55 4.07
N PHE A 128 -20.18 3.09 5.13
CA PHE A 128 -19.06 3.81 5.72
C PHE A 128 -17.81 2.97 5.58
N VAL A 129 -16.69 3.65 5.35
CA VAL A 129 -15.37 3.03 5.32
C VAL A 129 -14.47 3.72 6.31
N ILE A 130 -13.73 2.93 7.06
CA ILE A 130 -12.68 3.40 7.95
C ILE A 130 -11.34 2.91 7.42
N PHE A 131 -10.45 3.85 7.11
CA PHE A 131 -9.03 3.56 6.92
C PHE A 131 -8.30 3.81 8.22
N ARG A 132 -7.44 2.87 8.64
CA ARG A 132 -6.75 2.98 9.93
C ARG A 132 -5.34 2.43 9.89
N PHE A 133 -4.38 3.24 10.36
CA PHE A 133 -3.05 2.78 10.71
C PHE A 133 -3.02 2.27 12.15
N TYR A 134 -2.85 0.97 12.33
CA TYR A 134 -2.85 0.33 13.64
C TYR A 134 -1.90 -0.87 13.68
N LEU A 135 -1.03 -0.92 14.70
CA LEU A 135 -0.06 -2.00 14.92
C LEU A 135 0.78 -2.34 13.67
N GLY A 136 1.24 -1.31 12.95
CA GLY A 136 2.06 -1.47 11.74
C GLY A 136 1.28 -1.98 10.52
N LYS A 137 -0.05 -1.86 10.52
CA LYS A 137 -0.94 -2.29 9.45
C LYS A 137 -1.84 -1.17 8.98
N LEU A 138 -2.20 -1.19 7.70
CA LEU A 138 -3.30 -0.40 7.15
C LEU A 138 -4.54 -1.29 7.09
N GLN A 139 -5.51 -0.98 7.95
CA GLN A 139 -6.80 -1.65 8.03
C GLN A 139 -7.83 -0.89 7.21
N VAL A 140 -8.70 -1.63 6.53
CA VAL A 140 -9.93 -1.14 5.92
C VAL A 140 -11.09 -1.83 6.61
N ILE A 141 -11.99 -1.03 7.16
CA ILE A 141 -13.15 -1.51 7.90
C ILE A 141 -14.39 -0.99 7.19
N GLU A 142 -15.27 -1.90 6.81
CA GLU A 142 -16.55 -1.60 6.16
C GLU A 142 -17.63 -1.59 7.24
N CYS A 143 -18.49 -0.57 7.20
CA CYS A 143 -19.57 -0.42 8.16
C CYS A 143 -20.89 -0.08 7.48
N LYS A 144 -21.98 -0.42 8.16
CA LYS A 144 -23.36 -0.08 7.76
C LYS A 144 -24.08 0.69 8.86
N ASN A 145 -25.09 1.46 8.46
CA ASN A 145 -26.02 2.05 9.41
C ASN A 145 -27.15 1.05 9.71
N TYR A 146 -27.41 0.81 10.99
CA TYR A 146 -28.60 0.10 11.44
C TYR A 146 -29.12 0.76 12.72
N ASN A 147 -30.41 1.14 12.74
CA ASN A 147 -31.04 1.82 13.88
C ASN A 147 -30.25 3.03 14.41
N ASN A 148 -29.76 3.88 13.51
CA ASN A 148 -28.94 5.06 13.82
C ASN A 148 -27.59 4.75 14.50
N ILE A 149 -27.12 3.51 14.44
CA ILE A 149 -25.81 3.10 14.93
C ILE A 149 -25.00 2.59 13.75
N VAL A 150 -23.74 3.01 13.66
CA VAL A 150 -22.81 2.48 12.65
C VAL A 150 -22.20 1.19 13.19
N TYR A 151 -22.41 0.09 12.47
CA TYR A 151 -21.89 -1.22 12.83
C TYR A 151 -20.81 -1.67 11.85
N VAL A 152 -19.72 -2.22 12.39
CA VAL A 152 -18.67 -2.88 11.63
C VAL A 152 -19.24 -4.17 11.01
N GLU A 153 -19.11 -4.31 9.70
CA GLU A 153 -19.45 -5.54 8.97
C GLU A 153 -18.21 -6.37 8.69
N ASN A 154 -17.13 -5.72 8.27
CA ASN A 154 -15.92 -6.39 7.81
C ASN A 154 -14.69 -5.56 8.19
N SER A 155 -13.57 -6.22 8.44
CA SER A 155 -12.31 -5.58 8.80
C SER A 155 -11.14 -6.38 8.22
N ASN A 156 -10.44 -5.79 7.26
CA ASN A 156 -9.31 -6.44 6.59
C ASN A 156 -8.03 -5.61 6.72
N SER A 157 -6.91 -6.29 6.88
CA SER A 157 -5.59 -5.67 6.73
C SER A 157 -5.18 -5.75 5.27
N ILE A 158 -4.94 -4.60 4.64
CA ILE A 158 -4.57 -4.54 3.22
C ILE A 158 -3.08 -4.29 2.98
N ALA A 159 -2.34 -3.90 4.03
CA ALA A 159 -0.89 -3.79 4.01
C ALA A 159 -0.30 -3.96 5.42
N ASP A 160 0.89 -4.53 5.49
CA ASP A 160 1.69 -4.69 6.71
C ASP A 160 2.97 -3.82 6.62
N ASN A 161 3.69 -3.67 7.74
CA ASN A 161 4.88 -2.81 7.89
C ASN A 161 4.67 -1.36 7.45
N ILE A 162 3.45 -0.85 7.71
CA ILE A 162 3.00 0.46 7.28
C ILE A 162 2.52 1.28 8.48
N HIS A 163 3.01 2.50 8.55
CA HIS A 163 2.59 3.54 9.47
C HIS A 163 2.08 4.73 8.67
N GLY A 164 1.41 5.67 9.35
CA GLY A 164 0.87 6.81 8.66
C GLY A 164 -0.07 7.62 9.51
N TYR A 165 -0.55 8.70 8.93
CA TYR A 165 -1.57 9.54 9.52
C TYR A 165 -2.36 10.27 8.43
N PHE A 166 -3.55 10.67 8.80
CA PHE A 166 -4.41 11.57 8.04
C PHE A 166 -4.40 12.92 8.72
N GLU A 167 -4.39 13.99 7.93
CA GLU A 167 -4.47 15.36 8.41
C GLU A 167 -5.53 16.13 7.64
N LYS A 168 -6.57 16.57 8.35
CA LYS A 168 -7.66 17.36 7.80
C LYS A 168 -7.24 18.82 7.69
N THR A 169 -7.46 19.38 6.52
CA THR A 169 -7.32 20.81 6.23
C THR A 169 -8.68 21.42 5.93
N THR A 170 -8.72 22.72 5.67
CA THR A 170 -9.95 23.41 5.26
C THR A 170 -10.47 22.96 3.88
N THR A 171 -9.58 22.48 3.01
CA THR A 171 -9.91 22.18 1.60
C THR A 171 -9.85 20.70 1.25
N GLY A 172 -9.33 19.85 2.15
CA GLY A 172 -9.13 18.44 1.86
C GLY A 172 -8.42 17.68 2.99
N ILE A 173 -7.89 16.51 2.67
CA ILE A 173 -7.17 15.62 3.59
C ILE A 173 -5.79 15.31 3.02
N ILE A 174 -4.75 15.55 3.82
CA ILE A 174 -3.39 15.08 3.56
C ILE A 174 -3.28 13.65 4.09
N ILE A 175 -2.74 12.75 3.26
CA ILE A 175 -2.49 11.36 3.60
C ILE A 175 -0.97 11.17 3.66
N ASN A 176 -0.44 10.75 4.81
CA ASN A 176 0.96 10.38 4.93
C ASN A 176 1.04 8.89 5.22
N ILE A 177 1.81 8.19 4.39
CA ILE A 177 2.09 6.77 4.50
C ILE A 177 3.60 6.60 4.63
N GLU A 178 4.03 5.88 5.66
CA GLU A 178 5.40 5.52 5.93
C GLU A 178 5.52 4.00 5.91
N ILE A 179 6.34 3.49 5.01
CA ILE A 179 6.52 2.05 4.85
C ILE A 179 7.91 1.66 5.28
N LEU A 180 7.97 0.68 6.17
CA LEU A 180 9.20 0.09 6.66
C LEU A 180 9.57 -1.12 5.78
N ASN A 181 10.79 -1.14 5.27
CA ASN A 181 11.36 -2.37 4.72
C ASN A 181 11.55 -3.43 5.81
N ASN A 182 11.73 -4.69 5.41
CA ASN A 182 11.92 -5.83 6.32
C ASN A 182 13.03 -5.63 7.37
N ASP A 183 14.05 -4.81 7.06
CA ASP A 183 15.14 -4.48 7.98
C ASP A 183 14.86 -3.25 8.88
N LEU A 184 13.62 -2.74 8.87
CA LEU A 184 13.09 -1.58 9.62
C LEU A 184 13.87 -0.26 9.48
N SER A 185 14.88 -0.22 8.59
CA SER A 185 15.88 0.86 8.51
C SER A 185 15.60 1.89 7.41
N LYS A 186 14.85 1.50 6.37
CA LYS A 186 14.45 2.40 5.28
C LYS A 186 12.96 2.69 5.38
N VAL A 187 12.65 3.95 5.62
CA VAL A 187 11.30 4.51 5.60
C VAL A 187 11.05 5.08 4.22
N ARG A 188 10.12 4.50 3.45
CA ARG A 188 9.58 5.16 2.27
C ARG A 188 8.37 5.98 2.70
N SER A 189 8.44 7.30 2.54
CA SER A 189 7.32 8.19 2.80
C SER A 189 6.60 8.53 1.50
N LEU A 190 5.30 8.29 1.48
CA LEU A 190 4.39 8.69 0.41
C LEU A 190 3.43 9.74 1.00
N LYS A 191 3.28 10.86 0.29
CA LYS A 191 2.34 11.91 0.64
C LYS A 191 1.33 12.05 -0.48
N GLY A 192 0.05 11.93 -0.14
CA GLY A 192 -1.07 12.24 -1.01
C GLY A 192 -1.90 13.37 -0.43
N TYR A 193 -2.78 13.91 -1.27
CA TYR A 193 -3.70 14.97 -0.88
C TYR A 193 -4.94 14.92 -1.76
N GLU A 194 -6.10 14.86 -1.12
CA GLU A 194 -7.38 14.88 -1.83
C GLU A 194 -8.25 16.04 -1.34
N ASN A 195 -8.85 16.77 -2.26
CA ASN A 195 -9.76 17.87 -1.92
C ASN A 195 -11.15 17.33 -1.60
N PHE A 196 -11.86 18.03 -0.72
CA PHE A 196 -13.30 17.80 -0.60
C PHE A 196 -13.99 18.25 -1.89
N LYS A 197 -14.98 17.47 -2.35
CA LYS A 197 -15.87 17.92 -3.43
C LYS A 197 -16.56 19.22 -3.01
N LYS A 198 -16.44 20.23 -3.88
CA LYS A 198 -17.11 21.53 -3.73
C LYS A 198 -18.60 21.42 -4.05
#